data_AF-A0A2T5NMU5-F1
#
_entry.id   AF-A0A2T5NMU5-F1
#
_cell.length_a   1.000
_cell.length_b   1.000
_cell.length_c   1.000
_cell.angle_alpha   90.00
_cell.angle_beta   90.00
_cell.angle_gamma   90.00
#
_symmetry.space_group_name_H-M   'P 1'
#
loop_
_entity.id
_entity.type
_entity.pdbx_description
1 polymer ?
#
loop_
_entity_poly.entity_id
_entity_poly.type
_entity_poly.pdbx_seq_one_letter_code
_entity_poly.pdbx_strand_id
1 'polypeptide(L)'
;MLSALSTSPAAYAKCAPLMDDMSDSTFASPILDRLLAGGVIDQAIYEAARDKLREQDAEPFSTLGGGLDWLEEEEVLSFEQMIEIEAKADADEGFTSNAVRRQAVDEYNQDLELELALLQRQKATTWRGKLAWGLGGAALIGVAGWYFLTPPLVPRCEASMVKKSIRASLMSEKLHQISSKLSASAPETINLRNLKLEQVKELGYIKMERARGCVAVLVADEQQRAPIAYEVQGKDDAIHVKGSDERVLRTRYAQLDADGMLPELGKPLGRLGVRQALQQGVLDFRKLGGPGVDPLTRALGALGKPEFALGEVLPLSDCVQGAGGVWNCKLMVQYRDPFMTMIGKKGRLLLEGEFSFVRDGKGWRPADNFKRQFTTALVKSQQKVMQGQSREQAWE
;
A
#
# COMPACT_ATOMS: atom_id res chain seq x y z
N MET A 1 -74.16 29.76 38.98
CA MET A 1 -73.83 29.35 40.36
C MET A 1 -73.18 27.98 40.25
N LEU A 2 -71.85 27.95 40.19
CA LEU A 2 -70.94 27.63 41.30
C LEU A 2 -71.09 26.18 41.79
N SER A 3 -70.05 25.38 41.50
CA SER A 3 -69.44 24.34 42.35
C SER A 3 -70.30 23.11 42.73
N ALA A 4 -69.80 21.89 42.84
CA ALA A 4 -68.51 21.27 42.60
C ALA A 4 -68.67 19.72 42.74
N LEU A 5 -67.83 18.98 42.02
CA LEU A 5 -67.10 17.76 42.39
C LEU A 5 -67.83 16.56 43.06
N SER A 6 -67.75 15.41 42.39
CA SER A 6 -67.08 14.21 42.93
C SER A 6 -67.01 13.12 41.85
N THR A 7 -65.87 13.03 41.17
CA THR A 7 -65.47 11.92 40.30
C THR A 7 -64.69 10.88 41.12
N SER A 8 -65.08 9.63 41.01
CA SER A 8 -64.21 8.47 41.22
C SER A 8 -64.29 7.61 39.96
N PRO A 9 -63.17 7.13 39.43
CA PRO A 9 -63.11 5.68 39.28
C PRO A 9 -61.73 5.05 39.45
N ALA A 10 -61.80 3.81 39.94
CA ALA A 10 -61.10 2.61 39.47
C ALA A 10 -59.57 2.62 39.41
N ALA A 11 -59.01 1.87 40.35
CA ALA A 11 -57.68 1.29 40.29
C ALA A 11 -57.50 0.40 39.04
N TYR A 12 -56.58 0.78 38.16
CA TYR A 12 -55.88 -0.12 37.24
C TYR A 12 -54.39 0.04 37.50
N ALA A 13 -53.85 -0.79 38.39
CA ALA A 13 -52.41 -1.00 38.49
C ALA A 13 -51.98 -1.85 37.30
N LYS A 14 -51.57 -1.19 36.21
CA LYS A 14 -50.88 -1.82 35.08
C LYS A 14 -49.40 -1.90 35.43
N CYS A 15 -48.84 -3.11 35.33
CA CYS A 15 -47.41 -3.37 35.39
C CYS A 15 -46.65 -2.43 34.46
N ALA A 16 -45.89 -1.51 35.03
CA ALA A 16 -44.78 -0.88 34.33
C ALA A 16 -43.66 -1.92 34.22
N PRO A 17 -43.04 -2.13 33.04
CA PRO A 17 -41.75 -2.80 33.01
C PRO A 17 -40.78 -1.93 33.80
N LEU A 18 -40.11 -2.54 34.77
CA LEU A 18 -38.83 -2.06 35.26
C LEU A 18 -37.97 -1.80 34.02
N MET A 19 -37.80 -0.54 33.65
CA MET A 19 -36.68 -0.15 32.82
C MET A 19 -35.46 -0.54 33.64
N ASP A 20 -34.74 -1.55 33.15
CA ASP A 20 -33.39 -1.81 33.58
C ASP A 20 -32.66 -0.47 33.58
N ASP A 21 -32.32 -0.05 34.79
CA ASP A 21 -31.26 0.90 35.07
C ASP A 21 -29.96 0.21 34.60
N MET A 22 -29.79 0.15 33.27
CA MET A 22 -28.54 -0.18 32.63
C MET A 22 -27.59 0.95 33.03
N SER A 23 -26.90 0.72 34.13
CA SER A 23 -25.71 1.45 34.54
C SER A 23 -24.91 1.78 33.28
N ASP A 24 -24.95 3.06 32.91
CA ASP A 24 -24.07 3.68 31.94
C ASP A 24 -22.66 3.46 32.48
N SER A 25 -22.04 2.34 32.09
CA SER A 25 -20.68 2.02 32.45
C SER A 25 -19.84 3.14 31.87
N THR A 26 -19.52 4.10 32.73
CA THR A 26 -18.85 5.34 32.38
C THR A 26 -17.39 5.02 32.17
N PHE A 27 -17.10 4.29 31.09
CA PHE A 27 -15.76 4.13 30.60
C PHE A 27 -15.23 5.54 30.27
N ALA A 28 -14.16 5.94 30.95
CA ALA A 28 -13.62 7.29 30.81
C ALA A 28 -12.94 7.43 29.45
N SER A 29 -13.41 8.38 28.64
CA SER A 29 -12.85 8.71 27.34
C SER A 29 -12.26 10.13 27.34
N PRO A 30 -11.23 10.41 28.16
CA PRO A 30 -10.76 11.77 28.42
C PRO A 30 -10.27 12.50 27.17
N ILE A 31 -9.75 11.79 26.16
CA ILE A 31 -9.31 12.41 24.92
C ILE A 31 -10.51 12.68 24.00
N LEU A 32 -11.46 11.76 23.85
CA LEU A 32 -12.70 12.02 23.09
C LEU A 32 -13.54 13.14 23.73
N ASP A 33 -13.65 13.15 25.06
CA ASP A 33 -14.38 14.18 25.82
C ASP A 33 -13.77 15.55 25.54
N ARG A 34 -12.43 15.62 25.43
CA ARG A 34 -11.70 16.84 25.14
C ARG A 34 -11.83 17.26 23.67
N LEU A 35 -11.89 16.32 22.73
CA LEU A 35 -12.18 16.59 21.31
C LEU A 35 -13.60 17.16 21.14
N LEU A 36 -14.59 16.60 21.85
CA LEU A 36 -15.97 17.09 21.85
C LEU A 36 -16.08 18.47 22.51
N ALA A 37 -15.52 18.64 23.72
CA ALA A 37 -15.55 19.91 24.44
C ALA A 37 -14.79 21.04 23.70
N GLY A 38 -13.75 20.69 22.95
CA GLY A 38 -13.02 21.59 22.06
C GLY A 38 -13.76 21.92 20.76
N GLY A 39 -14.90 21.30 20.49
CA GLY A 39 -15.63 21.42 19.23
C GLY A 39 -14.81 20.95 18.02
N VAL A 40 -13.87 20.02 18.24
CA VAL A 40 -13.09 19.38 17.18
C VAL A 40 -13.95 18.33 16.47
N ILE A 41 -14.70 17.56 17.25
CA ILE A 41 -15.71 16.63 16.77
C ILE A 41 -17.09 17.06 17.24
N ASP A 42 -18.13 16.66 16.52
CA ASP A 42 -19.52 16.87 16.94
C ASP A 42 -20.04 15.72 17.82
N GLN A 43 -21.25 15.91 18.36
CA GLN A 43 -21.90 14.94 19.23
C GLN A 43 -22.13 13.58 18.53
N ALA A 44 -22.39 13.58 17.22
CA ALA A 44 -22.67 12.36 16.48
C ALA A 44 -21.40 11.52 16.29
N ILE A 45 -20.28 12.17 15.96
CA ILE A 45 -18.95 11.54 15.89
C ILE A 45 -18.56 11.00 17.27
N TYR A 46 -18.79 11.77 18.33
CA TYR A 46 -18.50 11.35 19.71
C TYR A 46 -19.28 10.10 20.13
N GLU A 47 -20.57 10.03 19.84
CA GLU A 47 -21.42 8.88 20.18
C GLU A 47 -21.00 7.62 19.39
N ALA A 48 -20.75 7.75 18.08
CA ALA A 48 -20.27 6.66 17.25
C ALA A 48 -18.88 6.15 17.71
N ALA A 49 -18.00 7.07 18.11
CA ALA A 49 -16.69 6.74 18.68
C ALA A 49 -16.83 5.98 20.01
N ARG A 50 -17.75 6.42 20.88
CA ARG A 50 -18.02 5.74 22.15
C ARG A 50 -18.57 4.33 21.95
N ASP A 51 -19.44 4.12 20.97
CA ASP A 51 -19.95 2.80 20.64
C ASP A 51 -18.82 1.85 20.23
N LYS A 52 -17.85 2.34 19.44
CA LYS A 52 -16.66 1.59 19.03
C LYS A 52 -15.71 1.28 20.19
N LEU A 53 -15.50 2.24 21.11
CA LEU A 53 -14.62 2.04 22.26
C LEU A 53 -15.18 1.06 23.30
N ARG A 54 -16.50 0.84 23.36
CA ARG A 54 -17.09 -0.18 24.24
C ARG A 54 -16.56 -1.59 23.97
N GLU A 55 -16.05 -1.86 22.77
CA GLU A 55 -15.44 -3.14 22.42
C GLU A 55 -13.97 -3.26 22.88
N GLN A 56 -13.32 -2.15 23.25
CA GLN A 56 -11.87 -2.07 23.50
C GLN A 56 -11.50 -1.75 24.95
N ASP A 57 -12.47 -1.39 25.81
CA ASP A 57 -12.33 -1.09 27.24
C ASP A 57 -11.27 -0.01 27.61
N ALA A 58 -10.67 0.67 26.62
CA ALA A 58 -9.64 1.71 26.76
C ALA A 58 -9.58 2.59 25.49
N GLU A 59 -9.16 3.86 25.61
CA GLU A 59 -8.77 4.66 24.45
C GLU A 59 -7.41 4.15 23.92
N PRO A 60 -7.30 3.73 22.64
CA PRO A 60 -6.04 3.24 22.06
C PRO A 60 -5.04 4.35 21.69
N PHE A 61 -5.38 5.60 21.99
CA PHE A 61 -4.60 6.80 21.68
C PHE A 61 -4.32 7.61 22.94
N SER A 62 -3.24 8.40 22.92
CA SER A 62 -2.79 9.20 24.07
C SER A 62 -2.70 10.70 23.80
N THR A 63 -2.96 11.11 22.55
CA THR A 63 -2.91 12.48 22.05
C THR A 63 -4.24 12.82 21.37
N LEU A 64 -4.57 14.10 21.25
CA LEU A 64 -5.76 14.56 20.53
C LEU A 64 -5.62 14.22 19.03
N GLY A 65 -4.40 14.37 18.49
CA GLY A 65 -4.08 13.97 17.12
C GLY A 65 -4.23 12.47 16.87
N GLY A 66 -3.75 11.63 17.79
CA GLY A 66 -3.93 10.18 17.72
C GLY A 66 -5.40 9.76 17.85
N GLY A 67 -6.21 10.55 18.57
CA GLY A 67 -7.66 10.38 18.60
C GLY A 67 -8.31 10.66 17.24
N LEU A 68 -7.90 11.73 16.53
CA LEU A 68 -8.38 12.02 15.18
C LEU A 68 -7.94 10.94 14.17
N ASP A 69 -6.69 10.47 14.26
CA ASP A 69 -6.19 9.38 13.43
C ASP A 69 -6.99 8.09 13.65
N TRP A 70 -7.27 7.73 14.90
CA TRP A 70 -8.09 6.57 15.23
C TRP A 70 -9.54 6.71 14.74
N LEU A 71 -10.14 7.90 14.86
CA LEU A 71 -11.49 8.16 14.36
C LEU A 71 -11.57 8.02 12.83
N GLU A 72 -10.53 8.41 12.09
CA GLU A 72 -10.43 8.16 10.65
C GLU A 72 -10.26 6.66 10.35
N GLU A 73 -9.42 5.96 11.12
CA GLU A 73 -9.18 4.51 10.95
C GLU A 73 -10.43 3.66 11.18
N GLU A 74 -11.25 4.02 12.17
CA GLU A 74 -12.52 3.32 12.50
C GLU A 74 -13.70 3.73 11.61
N GLU A 75 -13.45 4.58 10.59
CA GLU A 75 -14.47 5.14 9.69
C GLU A 75 -15.56 5.94 10.43
N VAL A 76 -15.24 6.51 11.60
CA VAL A 76 -16.15 7.36 12.40
C VAL A 76 -16.05 8.82 11.98
N LEU A 77 -14.85 9.26 11.59
CA LEU A 77 -14.58 10.59 11.05
C LEU A 77 -14.22 10.47 9.56
N SER A 78 -14.94 11.19 8.70
CA SER A 78 -14.65 11.23 7.26
C SER A 78 -13.51 12.20 6.95
N PHE A 79 -12.88 12.02 5.79
CA PHE A 79 -11.81 12.91 5.34
C PHE A 79 -12.31 14.34 5.05
N GLU A 80 -13.55 14.52 4.58
CA GLU A 80 -14.18 15.84 4.47
C GLU A 80 -14.28 16.54 5.82
N GLN A 81 -14.70 15.80 6.84
CA GLN A 81 -14.79 16.31 8.20
C GLN A 81 -13.40 16.66 8.73
N MET A 82 -12.37 15.87 8.40
CA MET A 82 -10.98 16.18 8.74
C MET A 82 -10.49 17.47 8.06
N ILE A 83 -10.77 17.69 6.77
CA ILE A 83 -10.46 18.95 6.07
C ILE A 83 -11.20 20.12 6.73
N GLU A 84 -12.46 19.95 7.12
CA GLU A 84 -13.20 21.00 7.80
C GLU A 84 -12.60 21.33 9.16
N ILE A 85 -12.10 20.34 9.90
CA ILE A 85 -11.42 20.51 11.17
C ILE A 85 -10.13 21.33 10.97
N GLU A 86 -9.31 20.99 9.97
CA GLU A 86 -8.11 21.74 9.59
C GLU A 86 -8.44 23.18 9.17
N ALA A 87 -9.41 23.36 8.26
CA ALA A 87 -9.80 24.68 7.77
C ALA A 87 -10.34 25.58 8.91
N LYS A 88 -11.10 25.01 9.86
CA LYS A 88 -11.56 25.73 11.05
C LYS A 88 -10.42 26.01 12.03
N ALA A 89 -9.39 25.16 12.09
CA ALA A 89 -8.19 25.40 12.90
C ALA A 89 -7.41 26.63 12.41
N ASP A 90 -7.33 26.80 11.09
CA ASP A 90 -6.64 27.91 10.42
C ASP A 90 -7.45 29.22 10.46
N ALA A 91 -8.77 29.15 10.26
CA ALA A 91 -9.62 30.34 10.12
C ALA A 91 -9.93 31.06 11.45
N ASP A 92 -10.03 30.34 12.57
CA ASP A 92 -10.55 30.89 13.84
C ASP A 92 -9.45 31.30 14.84
N GLU A 93 -8.36 31.96 14.40
CA GLU A 93 -7.15 32.22 15.21
C GLU A 93 -7.40 32.89 16.59
N GLY A 94 -8.54 33.56 16.77
CA GLY A 94 -8.85 34.38 17.95
C GLY A 94 -9.75 33.76 19.03
N PHE A 95 -10.27 32.54 18.87
CA PHE A 95 -11.22 31.93 19.83
C PHE A 95 -10.57 30.85 20.71
N THR A 96 -10.89 30.85 22.01
CA THR A 96 -10.33 29.92 23.02
C THR A 96 -10.65 28.45 22.73
N SER A 97 -11.76 28.15 22.05
CA SER A 97 -12.11 26.81 21.56
C SER A 97 -11.22 26.35 20.40
N ASN A 98 -10.56 27.27 19.68
CA ASN A 98 -9.68 26.92 18.57
C ASN A 98 -8.33 26.35 19.03
N ALA A 99 -7.91 26.60 20.27
CA ALA A 99 -6.64 26.10 20.80
C ALA A 99 -6.59 24.55 20.84
N VAL A 100 -7.70 23.89 21.21
CA VAL A 100 -7.81 22.43 21.24
C VAL A 100 -7.82 21.87 19.82
N ARG A 101 -8.52 22.54 18.89
CA ARG A 101 -8.56 22.15 17.47
C ARG A 101 -7.19 22.25 16.81
N ARG A 102 -6.46 23.34 17.04
CA ARG A 102 -5.07 23.49 16.60
C ARG A 102 -4.15 22.44 17.19
N GLN A 103 -4.23 22.21 18.50
CA GLN A 103 -3.43 21.16 19.14
C GLN A 103 -3.71 19.78 18.51
N ALA A 104 -4.98 19.43 18.28
CA ALA A 104 -5.35 18.16 17.67
C ALA A 104 -4.81 18.02 16.24
N VAL A 105 -4.92 19.08 15.42
CA VAL A 105 -4.40 19.12 14.04
C VAL A 105 -2.87 19.10 14.02
N ASP A 106 -2.21 19.83 14.91
CA ASP A 106 -0.75 19.88 15.02
C ASP A 106 -0.19 18.51 15.44
N GLU A 107 -0.81 17.85 16.42
CA GLU A 107 -0.43 16.49 16.84
C GLU A 107 -0.70 15.47 15.73
N TYR A 108 -1.83 15.58 15.02
CA TYR A 108 -2.16 14.72 13.87
C TYR A 108 -1.14 14.88 12.72
N ASN A 109 -0.80 16.13 12.39
CA ASN A 109 0.22 16.43 11.39
C ASN A 109 1.62 16.01 11.84
N GLN A 110 1.95 16.12 13.12
CA GLN A 110 3.22 15.62 13.66
C GLN A 110 3.33 14.11 13.58
N ASP A 111 2.26 13.37 13.87
CA ASP A 111 2.24 11.91 13.73
C ASP A 111 2.40 11.51 12.25
N LEU A 112 1.72 12.20 11.34
CA LEU A 112 1.87 12.02 9.90
C LEU A 112 3.28 12.37 9.41
N GLU A 113 3.83 13.51 9.84
CA GLU A 113 5.19 13.94 9.52
C GLU A 113 6.24 13.01 10.10
N LEU A 114 6.04 12.48 11.31
CA LEU A 114 6.91 11.50 11.93
C LEU A 114 6.88 10.20 11.13
N GLU A 115 5.70 9.72 10.73
CA GLU A 115 5.55 8.53 9.90
C GLU A 115 6.23 8.72 8.53
N LEU A 116 6.00 9.87 7.88
CA LEU A 116 6.67 10.23 6.63
C LEU A 116 8.19 10.41 6.80
N ALA A 117 8.64 11.01 7.90
CA ALA A 117 10.06 11.19 8.20
C ALA A 117 10.74 9.87 8.55
N LEU A 118 10.03 8.91 9.15
CA LEU A 118 10.50 7.54 9.35
C LEU A 118 10.63 6.82 8.01
N LEU A 119 9.63 6.94 7.13
CA LEU A 119 9.67 6.42 5.77
C LEU A 119 10.79 7.05 4.92
N GLN A 120 11.06 8.35 5.11
CA GLN A 120 12.14 9.08 4.42
C GLN A 120 13.52 8.79 5.01
N ARG A 121 13.68 8.71 6.34
CA ARG A 121 14.93 8.30 7.00
C ARG A 121 15.31 6.89 6.61
N GLN A 122 14.35 5.97 6.48
CA GLN A 122 14.59 4.62 5.97
C GLN A 122 15.12 4.62 4.52
N LYS A 123 14.73 5.57 3.67
CA LYS A 123 15.35 5.75 2.34
C LYS A 123 16.78 6.28 2.41
N ALA A 124 17.06 7.22 3.31
CA ALA A 124 18.37 7.87 3.43
C ALA A 124 19.44 7.05 4.19
N THR A 125 19.05 6.15 5.09
CA THR A 125 19.98 5.33 5.90
C THR A 125 20.67 4.22 5.11
N THR A 126 20.17 3.84 3.92
CA THR A 126 20.82 2.86 3.03
C THR A 126 22.16 3.33 2.47
N TRP A 127 22.46 4.63 2.49
CA TRP A 127 23.75 5.17 2.00
C TRP A 127 24.80 5.35 3.11
N ARG A 128 24.40 5.62 4.36
CA ARG A 128 25.33 5.91 5.47
C ARG A 128 25.62 4.72 6.41
N GLY A 129 24.86 3.63 6.31
CA GLY A 129 25.01 2.44 7.17
C GLY A 129 26.31 1.63 7.02
N LYS A 130 27.19 1.95 6.06
CA LYS A 130 28.47 1.25 5.86
C LYS A 130 29.65 1.80 6.67
N LEU A 131 29.48 2.84 7.49
CA LEU A 131 30.59 3.49 8.22
C LEU A 131 30.48 3.53 9.75
N ALA A 132 29.44 2.94 10.36
CA ALA A 132 29.19 3.09 11.80
C ALA A 132 29.22 1.77 12.59
N TRP A 133 30.10 0.82 12.24
CA TRP A 133 30.44 -0.29 13.14
C TRP A 133 31.73 0.04 13.88
N GLY A 134 31.59 0.73 15.01
CA GLY A 134 32.68 1.05 15.90
C GLY A 134 32.20 1.54 17.27
N LEU A 135 32.03 0.58 18.19
CA LEU A 135 32.11 0.70 19.65
C LEU A 135 30.92 1.26 20.45
N GLY A 136 30.36 0.40 21.31
CA GLY A 136 29.50 0.72 22.47
C GLY A 136 28.10 0.10 22.36
N GLY A 137 27.79 -1.09 22.87
CA GLY A 137 28.02 -1.59 24.23
C GLY A 137 26.84 -1.20 25.12
N ALA A 138 25.72 -1.94 25.04
CA ALA A 138 25.31 -2.93 26.05
C ALA A 138 24.81 -2.32 27.38
N ALA A 139 23.53 -1.91 27.45
CA ALA A 139 22.81 -1.71 28.71
C ALA A 139 21.27 -1.53 28.57
N LEU A 140 20.52 -2.36 27.83
CA LEU A 140 19.03 -2.35 27.89
C LEU A 140 18.43 -3.75 27.58
N ILE A 141 18.79 -4.78 28.35
CA ILE A 141 18.23 -6.14 28.19
C ILE A 141 17.46 -6.49 29.47
N GLY A 142 16.13 -6.49 29.38
CA GLY A 142 15.26 -6.95 30.47
C GLY A 142 13.78 -6.97 30.09
N VAL A 143 13.31 -5.96 29.35
CA VAL A 143 11.91 -5.90 28.85
C VAL A 143 11.83 -5.71 27.33
N ALA A 144 12.90 -5.24 26.69
CA ALA A 144 12.99 -5.12 25.23
C ALA A 144 13.25 -6.45 24.49
N GLY A 145 13.59 -7.53 25.21
CA GLY A 145 14.04 -8.78 24.62
C GLY A 145 13.01 -9.47 23.71
N TRP A 146 11.72 -9.37 24.03
CA TRP A 146 10.68 -9.99 23.19
C TRP A 146 10.40 -9.19 21.91
N TYR A 147 10.45 -7.86 21.99
CA TYR A 147 10.24 -6.97 20.84
C TYR A 147 11.35 -7.05 19.79
N PHE A 148 12.59 -7.35 20.20
CA PHE A 148 13.73 -7.50 19.27
C PHE A 148 13.93 -8.93 18.73
N LEU A 149 13.31 -9.95 19.35
CA LEU A 149 13.45 -11.36 18.93
C LEU A 149 12.30 -11.87 18.05
N THR A 150 11.21 -11.12 17.91
CA THR A 150 10.19 -11.40 16.89
C THR A 150 10.46 -10.55 15.64
N PRO A 151 10.82 -11.14 14.49
CA PRO A 151 10.96 -10.35 13.25
C PRO A 151 9.63 -9.61 12.99
N PRO A 152 9.66 -8.32 12.61
CA PRO A 152 8.44 -7.52 12.46
C PRO A 152 7.38 -8.30 11.69
N LEU A 153 6.23 -8.55 12.31
CA LEU A 153 5.16 -9.28 11.66
C LEU A 153 4.72 -8.47 10.45
N VAL A 154 4.86 -9.05 9.26
CA VAL A 154 4.37 -8.44 8.02
C VAL A 154 2.84 -8.35 8.17
N PRO A 155 2.27 -7.14 8.16
CA PRO A 155 0.87 -6.96 8.49
C PRO A 155 -0.02 -7.70 7.48
N ARG A 156 -1.27 -7.93 7.89
CA ARG A 156 -2.27 -8.51 7.00
C ARG A 156 -2.58 -7.54 5.85
N CYS A 157 -3.09 -8.08 4.75
CA CYS A 157 -3.45 -7.29 3.57
C CYS A 157 -4.43 -6.14 3.88
N GLU A 158 -5.31 -6.33 4.87
CA GLU A 158 -6.36 -5.36 5.24
C GLU A 158 -5.97 -4.39 6.37
N ALA A 159 -4.74 -4.46 6.88
CA ALA A 159 -4.31 -3.61 7.99
C ALA A 159 -4.40 -2.11 7.63
N SER A 160 -4.75 -1.26 8.61
CA SER A 160 -4.92 0.19 8.41
C SER A 160 -3.68 0.84 7.80
N MET A 161 -2.49 0.51 8.31
CA MET A 161 -1.20 0.92 7.74
C MET A 161 -1.03 0.57 6.26
N VAL A 162 -1.51 -0.60 5.81
CA VAL A 162 -1.42 -1.01 4.40
C VAL A 162 -2.35 -0.15 3.55
N LYS A 163 -3.56 0.12 4.03
CA LYS A 163 -4.51 1.05 3.39
C LYS A 163 -3.93 2.47 3.29
N LYS A 164 -3.37 2.99 4.38
CA LYS A 164 -2.68 4.30 4.46
C LYS A 164 -1.53 4.38 3.44
N SER A 165 -0.69 3.34 3.37
CA SER A 165 0.42 3.27 2.41
C SER A 165 -0.03 3.25 0.94
N ILE A 166 -1.12 2.52 0.63
CA ILE A 166 -1.73 2.52 -0.70
C ILE A 166 -2.27 3.91 -1.05
N ARG A 167 -3.00 4.55 -0.13
CA ARG A 167 -3.56 5.89 -0.30
C ARG A 167 -2.47 6.95 -0.54
N ALA A 168 -1.41 6.93 0.29
CA ALA A 168 -0.27 7.83 0.15
C ALA A 168 0.46 7.64 -1.21
N SER A 169 0.63 6.39 -1.64
CA SER A 169 1.21 6.09 -2.96
C SER A 169 0.36 6.65 -4.10
N LEU A 170 -0.97 6.50 -4.03
CA LEU A 170 -1.89 7.04 -5.03
C LEU A 170 -1.90 8.57 -5.07
N MET A 171 -1.82 9.24 -3.92
CA MET A 171 -1.70 10.69 -3.87
C MET A 171 -0.39 11.17 -4.51
N SER A 172 0.73 10.49 -4.24
CA SER A 172 2.04 10.87 -4.80
C SER A 172 2.08 10.75 -6.33
N GLU A 173 1.48 9.71 -6.90
CA GLU A 173 1.39 9.52 -8.35
C GLU A 173 0.44 10.56 -8.98
N LYS A 174 -0.69 10.88 -8.34
CA LYS A 174 -1.60 11.95 -8.78
C LYS A 174 -0.89 13.31 -8.83
N LEU A 175 -0.10 13.64 -7.80
CA LEU A 175 0.71 14.86 -7.77
C LEU A 175 1.79 14.86 -8.86
N HIS A 176 2.43 13.73 -9.13
CA HIS A 176 3.35 13.58 -10.25
C HIS A 176 2.69 13.73 -11.62
N GLN A 177 1.48 13.21 -11.82
CA GLN A 177 0.72 13.38 -13.06
C GLN A 177 0.27 14.83 -13.27
N ILE A 178 -0.22 15.50 -12.22
CA ILE A 178 -0.62 16.91 -12.27
C ILE A 178 0.59 17.80 -12.60
N SER A 179 1.73 17.56 -11.94
CA SER A 179 2.96 18.33 -12.17
C SER A 179 3.62 18.06 -13.53
N SER A 180 3.35 16.89 -14.14
CA SER A 180 3.93 16.52 -15.46
C SER A 180 3.01 16.80 -16.65
N LYS A 181 1.73 17.13 -16.44
CA LYS A 181 0.77 17.48 -17.51
C LYS A 181 0.34 18.95 -17.43
N LEU A 182 1.08 19.83 -18.10
CA LEU A 182 0.64 21.19 -18.47
C LEU A 182 -0.16 21.20 -19.81
N SER A 183 -0.53 20.05 -20.36
CA SER A 183 -1.41 20.01 -21.53
C SER A 183 -2.09 18.64 -21.72
N ALA A 184 -3.33 18.71 -22.23
CA ALA A 184 -4.22 17.64 -22.70
C ALA A 184 -4.95 16.79 -21.65
N SER A 185 -6.25 17.11 -21.50
CA SER A 185 -7.35 16.34 -20.92
C SER A 185 -7.07 15.65 -19.58
N ALA A 186 -7.52 16.30 -18.51
CA ALA A 186 -7.57 15.71 -17.18
C ALA A 186 -8.37 14.39 -17.22
N PRO A 187 -7.80 13.25 -16.78
CA PRO A 187 -8.61 12.08 -16.47
C PRO A 187 -9.55 12.44 -15.31
N GLU A 188 -10.76 11.88 -15.33
CA GLU A 188 -11.75 12.01 -14.26
C GLU A 188 -11.07 11.84 -12.91
N THR A 189 -11.25 12.82 -12.06
CA THR A 189 -10.61 12.89 -10.75
C THR A 189 -11.12 11.74 -9.89
N ILE A 190 -10.31 10.68 -9.72
CA ILE A 190 -10.53 9.72 -8.65
C ILE A 190 -10.49 10.52 -7.34
N ASN A 191 -11.62 10.56 -6.65
CA ASN A 191 -11.70 11.17 -5.34
C ASN A 191 -11.12 10.17 -4.33
N LEU A 192 -9.91 10.44 -3.87
CA LEU A 192 -9.21 9.56 -2.94
C LEU A 192 -9.80 9.64 -1.51
N ARG A 193 -10.80 10.51 -1.28
CA ARG A 193 -11.46 10.77 0.01
C ARG A 193 -12.19 9.54 0.57
N ASN A 194 -12.87 8.77 -0.29
CA ASN A 194 -13.63 7.58 0.11
C ASN A 194 -13.00 6.28 -0.40
N LEU A 195 -11.67 6.25 -0.49
CA LEU A 195 -10.95 5.11 -1.04
C LEU A 195 -11.03 3.91 -0.08
N LYS A 196 -11.77 2.88 -0.50
CA LYS A 196 -11.94 1.62 0.24
C LYS A 196 -11.25 0.46 -0.48
N LEU A 197 -10.80 -0.50 0.31
CA LEU A 197 -10.37 -1.81 -0.20
C LEU A 197 -11.45 -2.83 0.13
N GLU A 198 -12.11 -3.33 -0.91
CA GLU A 198 -13.08 -4.41 -0.80
C GLU A 198 -12.49 -5.72 -1.33
N GLN A 199 -13.11 -6.83 -0.95
CA GLN A 199 -12.74 -8.17 -1.45
C GLN A 199 -11.25 -8.48 -1.30
N VAL A 200 -10.65 -8.00 -0.20
CA VAL A 200 -9.24 -8.21 0.10
C VAL A 200 -9.00 -9.70 0.26
N LYS A 201 -8.12 -10.26 -0.58
CA LYS A 201 -7.73 -11.66 -0.54
C LYS A 201 -6.22 -11.78 -0.48
N GLU A 202 -5.75 -12.47 0.54
CA GLU A 202 -4.37 -12.91 0.62
C GLU A 202 -4.10 -14.07 -0.34
N LEU A 203 -3.02 -13.97 -1.10
CA LEU A 203 -2.52 -15.01 -2.00
C LEU A 203 -1.57 -15.98 -1.29
N GLY A 204 -0.87 -15.50 -0.25
CA GLY A 204 0.00 -16.29 0.62
C GLY A 204 1.11 -15.44 1.25
N TYR A 205 2.02 -16.12 1.94
CA TYR A 205 3.15 -15.52 2.64
C TYR A 205 4.46 -16.23 2.30
N ILE A 206 5.43 -15.50 1.74
CA ILE A 206 6.78 -16.00 1.46
C ILE A 206 7.66 -15.70 2.69
N LYS A 207 8.02 -16.74 3.44
CA LYS A 207 8.72 -16.60 4.73
C LYS A 207 10.08 -15.92 4.60
N MET A 208 10.91 -16.39 3.68
CA MET A 208 12.29 -15.88 3.51
C MET A 208 12.35 -14.43 3.05
N GLU A 209 11.37 -14.02 2.26
CA GLU A 209 11.29 -12.65 1.73
C GLU A 209 10.48 -11.72 2.63
N ARG A 210 9.85 -12.28 3.67
CA ARG A 210 8.91 -11.60 4.56
C ARG A 210 7.91 -10.78 3.74
N ALA A 211 7.28 -11.45 2.78
CA ALA A 211 6.41 -10.83 1.80
C ALA A 211 5.04 -11.50 1.78
N ARG A 212 3.98 -10.69 1.77
CA ARG A 212 2.58 -11.13 1.67
C ARG A 212 1.98 -10.60 0.38
N GLY A 213 1.45 -11.50 -0.43
CA GLY A 213 0.82 -11.16 -1.71
C GLY A 213 -0.66 -10.93 -1.50
N CYS A 214 -1.18 -9.83 -2.01
CA CYS A 214 -2.55 -9.42 -1.79
C CYS A 214 -3.20 -9.00 -3.10
N VAL A 215 -4.49 -9.29 -3.23
CA VAL A 215 -5.36 -8.75 -4.27
C VAL A 215 -6.58 -8.13 -3.61
N ALA A 216 -7.10 -7.05 -4.16
CA ALA A 216 -8.32 -6.41 -3.65
C ALA A 216 -9.03 -5.68 -4.77
N VAL A 217 -10.21 -5.15 -4.50
CA VAL A 217 -10.90 -4.20 -5.35
C VAL A 217 -10.84 -2.84 -4.66
N LEU A 218 -10.18 -1.88 -5.30
CA LEU A 218 -10.28 -0.49 -4.90
C LEU A 218 -11.67 0.02 -5.26
N VAL A 219 -12.33 0.68 -4.32
CA VAL A 219 -13.57 1.39 -4.56
C VAL A 219 -13.35 2.86 -4.23
N ALA A 220 -13.58 3.73 -5.21
CA ALA A 220 -13.62 5.18 -5.03
C ALA A 220 -15.01 5.70 -5.44
N ASP A 221 -15.59 6.56 -4.60
CA ASP A 221 -16.93 7.16 -4.77
C ASP A 221 -18.04 6.15 -5.12
N GLU A 222 -17.98 4.94 -4.54
CA GLU A 222 -18.92 3.81 -4.70
C GLU A 222 -19.07 3.22 -6.13
N GLN A 223 -18.70 3.98 -7.16
CA GLN A 223 -18.98 3.66 -8.57
C GLN A 223 -17.71 3.27 -9.33
N GLN A 224 -16.54 3.72 -8.88
CA GLN A 224 -15.27 3.39 -9.52
C GLN A 224 -14.64 2.19 -8.82
N ARG A 225 -14.67 1.02 -9.48
CA ARG A 225 -14.11 -0.23 -8.96
C ARG A 225 -12.95 -0.69 -9.81
N ALA A 226 -11.79 -0.89 -9.19
CA ALA A 226 -10.55 -1.23 -9.87
C ALA A 226 -9.83 -2.39 -9.15
N PRO A 227 -9.57 -3.53 -9.81
CA PRO A 227 -8.86 -4.65 -9.16
C PRO A 227 -7.38 -4.31 -8.96
N ILE A 228 -6.89 -4.25 -7.71
CA ILE A 228 -5.45 -4.15 -7.39
C ILE A 228 -4.81 -5.50 -7.12
N ALA A 229 -3.51 -5.53 -7.40
CA ALA A 229 -2.57 -6.45 -6.80
C ALA A 229 -1.41 -5.68 -6.14
N TYR A 230 -1.06 -6.07 -4.92
CA TYR A 230 0.02 -5.45 -4.17
C TYR A 230 0.72 -6.46 -3.27
N GLU A 231 1.98 -6.18 -2.96
CA GLU A 231 2.79 -6.98 -2.04
C GLU A 231 3.17 -6.13 -0.84
N VAL A 232 3.00 -6.69 0.35
CA VAL A 232 3.41 -6.10 1.62
C VAL A 232 4.69 -6.79 2.04
N GLN A 233 5.78 -6.05 2.16
CA GLN A 233 7.09 -6.59 2.49
C GLN A 233 7.64 -5.97 3.76
N GLY A 234 8.08 -6.82 4.70
CA GLY A 234 8.85 -6.40 5.86
C GLY A 234 10.35 -6.40 5.51
N LYS A 235 10.97 -5.23 5.39
CA LYS A 235 12.41 -5.10 5.08
C LYS A 235 13.04 -4.05 5.99
N ASP A 236 14.17 -4.38 6.62
CA ASP A 236 14.98 -3.44 7.40
C ASP A 236 14.14 -2.64 8.44
N ASP A 237 13.32 -3.36 9.22
CA ASP A 237 12.35 -2.83 10.20
C ASP A 237 11.28 -1.87 9.64
N ALA A 238 11.15 -1.83 8.32
CA ALA A 238 10.12 -1.09 7.58
C ALA A 238 9.07 -2.03 6.99
N ILE A 239 7.87 -1.48 6.80
CA ILE A 239 6.82 -2.09 5.99
C ILE A 239 6.74 -1.33 4.68
N HIS A 240 6.85 -2.05 3.57
CA HIS A 240 6.74 -1.50 2.23
C HIS A 240 5.56 -2.13 1.53
N VAL A 241 4.67 -1.30 1.01
CA VAL A 241 3.60 -1.73 0.11
C VAL A 241 3.99 -1.37 -1.31
N LYS A 242 3.96 -2.36 -2.20
CA LYS A 242 4.34 -2.18 -3.60
C LYS A 242 3.23 -2.72 -4.50
N GLY A 243 2.73 -1.87 -5.40
CA GLY A 243 1.82 -2.29 -6.47
C GLY A 243 2.49 -3.27 -7.44
N SER A 244 1.72 -4.24 -7.92
CA SER A 244 2.17 -5.27 -8.87
C SER A 244 1.06 -5.62 -9.86
N ASP A 245 1.38 -6.49 -10.80
CA ASP A 245 0.40 -7.09 -11.73
C ASP A 245 -0.24 -8.32 -11.05
N GLU A 246 -1.56 -8.48 -11.14
CA GLU A 246 -2.28 -9.54 -10.46
C GLU A 246 -1.81 -10.92 -10.92
N ARG A 247 -1.56 -11.09 -12.22
CA ARG A 247 -1.13 -12.38 -12.77
C ARG A 247 0.26 -12.75 -12.27
N VAL A 248 1.13 -11.76 -12.09
CA VAL A 248 2.47 -11.97 -11.50
C VAL A 248 2.35 -12.44 -10.07
N LEU A 249 1.58 -11.76 -9.22
CA LEU A 249 1.43 -12.18 -7.82
C LEU A 249 0.74 -13.53 -7.71
N ARG A 250 -0.37 -13.75 -8.42
CA ARG A 250 -1.05 -15.05 -8.41
C ARG A 250 -0.13 -16.18 -8.85
N THR A 251 0.66 -15.97 -9.91
CA THR A 251 1.62 -16.99 -10.38
C THR A 251 2.71 -17.23 -9.35
N ARG A 252 3.29 -16.18 -8.77
CA ARG A 252 4.35 -16.29 -7.76
C ARG A 252 3.87 -17.03 -6.52
N TYR A 253 2.74 -16.63 -5.96
CA TYR A 253 2.23 -17.18 -4.71
C TYR A 253 1.57 -18.56 -4.90
N ALA A 254 1.08 -18.89 -6.10
CA ALA A 254 0.62 -20.25 -6.41
C ALA A 254 1.75 -21.29 -6.48
N GLN A 255 3.02 -20.85 -6.56
CA GLN A 255 4.18 -21.74 -6.55
C GLN A 255 4.64 -22.10 -5.12
N LEU A 256 4.07 -21.49 -4.08
CA LEU A 256 4.48 -21.76 -2.70
C LEU A 256 4.28 -23.23 -2.33
N ASP A 257 5.28 -23.81 -1.69
CA ASP A 257 5.13 -25.12 -1.04
C ASP A 257 4.41 -25.00 0.32
N ALA A 258 4.22 -26.15 0.98
CA ALA A 258 3.55 -26.22 2.28
C ALA A 258 4.27 -25.40 3.38
N ASP A 259 5.57 -25.16 3.21
CA ASP A 259 6.38 -24.39 4.13
C ASP A 259 6.39 -22.89 3.82
N GLY A 260 5.67 -22.43 2.79
CA GLY A 260 5.66 -21.02 2.38
C GLY A 260 6.97 -20.60 1.72
N MET A 261 7.68 -21.55 1.10
CA MET A 261 8.91 -21.33 0.36
C MET A 261 8.62 -21.36 -1.14
N LEU A 262 9.34 -20.53 -1.89
CA LEU A 262 9.29 -20.58 -3.34
C LEU A 262 10.21 -21.70 -3.85
N PRO A 263 9.73 -22.55 -4.78
CA PRO A 263 10.58 -23.56 -5.40
C PRO A 263 11.72 -22.89 -6.16
N GLU A 264 12.86 -23.58 -6.18
CA GLU A 264 14.00 -23.20 -7.02
C GLU A 264 13.69 -23.51 -8.49
N LEU A 265 12.93 -22.64 -9.15
CA LEU A 265 12.66 -22.72 -10.58
C LEU A 265 13.76 -22.06 -11.41
N GLY A 266 13.81 -22.45 -12.68
CA GLY A 266 14.76 -21.95 -13.66
C GLY A 266 16.09 -22.67 -13.62
N LYS A 267 16.17 -23.90 -13.08
CA LYS A 267 17.40 -24.70 -13.13
C LYS A 267 17.81 -24.98 -14.59
N PRO A 268 19.12 -25.02 -14.90
CA PRO A 268 20.27 -24.88 -13.98
C PRO A 268 20.68 -23.43 -13.71
N LEU A 269 20.04 -22.44 -14.32
CA LEU A 269 20.36 -21.02 -14.12
C LEU A 269 20.01 -20.54 -12.71
N GLY A 270 18.91 -21.07 -12.17
CA GLY A 270 18.26 -20.59 -10.96
C GLY A 270 17.63 -19.20 -11.13
N ARG A 271 16.76 -18.81 -10.20
CA ARG A 271 16.05 -17.51 -10.26
C ARG A 271 17.01 -16.31 -10.38
N LEU A 272 18.10 -16.32 -9.61
CA LEU A 272 19.10 -15.25 -9.63
C LEU A 272 19.86 -15.20 -10.96
N GLY A 273 20.30 -16.35 -11.49
CA GLY A 273 21.00 -16.42 -12.77
C GLY A 273 20.12 -15.99 -13.94
N VAL A 274 18.85 -16.42 -13.96
CA VAL A 274 17.85 -15.94 -14.94
C VAL A 274 17.68 -14.43 -14.87
N ARG A 275 17.48 -13.87 -13.66
CA ARG A 275 17.30 -12.42 -13.48
C ARG A 275 18.50 -11.63 -13.98
N GLN A 276 19.72 -12.04 -13.60
CA GLN A 276 20.95 -11.38 -14.00
C GLN A 276 21.18 -11.44 -15.52
N ALA A 277 21.01 -12.63 -16.11
CA ALA A 277 21.18 -12.81 -17.56
C ALA A 277 20.13 -11.99 -18.34
N LEU A 278 18.88 -11.95 -17.87
CA LEU A 278 17.83 -11.14 -18.48
C LEU A 278 18.12 -9.63 -18.35
N GLN A 279 18.58 -9.17 -17.19
CA GLN A 279 19.00 -7.78 -16.97
C GLN A 279 20.10 -7.37 -17.97
N GLN A 280 21.10 -8.22 -18.16
CA GLN A 280 22.15 -7.99 -19.15
C GLN A 280 21.58 -7.91 -20.57
N GLY A 281 20.66 -8.81 -20.94
CA GLY A 281 20.01 -8.78 -22.25
C GLY A 281 19.21 -7.50 -22.50
N VAL A 282 18.50 -7.00 -21.50
CA VAL A 282 17.76 -5.72 -21.60
C VAL A 282 18.72 -4.53 -21.70
N LEU A 283 19.85 -4.55 -20.98
CA LEU A 283 20.88 -3.52 -21.11
C LEU A 283 21.44 -3.46 -22.53
N ASP A 284 21.79 -4.61 -23.10
CA ASP A 284 22.38 -4.68 -24.43
C ASP A 284 21.35 -4.34 -25.52
N PHE A 285 20.08 -4.72 -25.32
CA PHE A 285 18.96 -4.29 -26.18
C PHE A 285 18.82 -2.75 -26.21
N ARG A 286 18.89 -2.08 -25.05
CA ARG A 286 18.78 -0.61 -24.96
C ARG A 286 19.94 0.12 -25.63
N LYS A 287 21.18 -0.38 -25.47
CA LYS A 287 22.38 0.19 -26.12
C LYS A 287 22.29 0.16 -27.64
N LEU A 288 21.59 -0.82 -28.21
CA LEU A 288 21.46 -1.03 -29.66
C LEU A 288 20.27 -0.27 -30.29
N GLY A 289 19.74 0.76 -29.63
CA GLY A 289 18.66 1.60 -30.17
C GLY A 289 17.24 1.22 -29.70
N GLY A 290 17.10 0.69 -28.48
CA GLY A 290 15.78 0.59 -27.84
C GLY A 290 15.12 1.96 -27.65
N PRO A 291 13.80 2.03 -27.44
CA PRO A 291 13.09 3.31 -27.29
C PRO A 291 13.72 4.19 -26.21
N GLY A 292 13.69 5.51 -26.45
CA GLY A 292 14.32 6.52 -25.61
C GLY A 292 13.95 6.44 -24.12
N VAL A 293 14.75 7.07 -23.27
CA VAL A 293 14.58 7.01 -21.82
C VAL A 293 13.36 7.82 -21.39
N ASP A 294 12.47 7.23 -20.58
CA ASP A 294 11.30 7.94 -20.06
C ASP A 294 11.72 9.09 -19.10
N PRO A 295 10.92 10.18 -19.03
CA PRO A 295 11.23 11.34 -18.20
C PRO A 295 11.40 11.02 -16.71
N LEU A 296 10.66 10.05 -16.15
CA LEU A 296 10.77 9.68 -14.74
C LEU A 296 12.08 8.95 -14.46
N THR A 297 12.51 8.04 -15.34
CA THR A 297 13.83 7.39 -15.24
C THR A 297 14.97 8.42 -15.34
N ARG A 298 14.79 9.50 -16.10
CA ARG A 298 15.73 10.62 -16.14
C ARG A 298 15.70 11.43 -14.84
N ALA A 299 14.52 11.76 -14.33
CA ALA A 299 14.34 12.53 -13.09
C ALA A 299 14.89 11.80 -11.86
N LEU A 300 14.76 10.46 -11.81
CA LEU A 300 15.26 9.62 -10.73
C LEU A 300 16.77 9.30 -10.83
N GLY A 301 17.49 9.84 -11.81
CA GLY A 301 18.91 9.50 -12.02
C GLY A 301 19.13 8.01 -12.31
N ALA A 302 18.12 7.35 -12.89
CA ALA A 302 18.08 5.91 -13.14
C ALA A 302 18.49 5.54 -14.59
N LEU A 303 19.10 6.49 -15.30
CA LEU A 303 19.69 6.28 -16.61
C LEU A 303 20.70 5.13 -16.57
N GLY A 304 20.50 4.12 -17.42
CA GLY A 304 21.40 2.96 -17.51
C GLY A 304 21.25 1.92 -16.40
N LYS A 305 20.26 2.05 -15.50
CA LYS A 305 20.01 1.09 -14.43
C LYS A 305 18.92 0.07 -14.84
N PRO A 306 19.26 -1.21 -15.07
CA PRO A 306 18.29 -2.21 -15.54
C PRO A 306 17.22 -2.56 -14.52
N GLU A 307 17.50 -2.37 -13.23
CA GLU A 307 16.56 -2.56 -12.12
C GLU A 307 15.34 -1.61 -12.17
N PHE A 308 15.41 -0.53 -12.95
CA PHE A 308 14.26 0.36 -13.19
C PHE A 308 13.45 -0.03 -14.44
N ALA A 309 14.07 -0.78 -15.36
CA ALA A 309 13.39 -1.28 -16.56
C ALA A 309 12.72 -2.64 -16.31
N LEU A 310 13.29 -3.47 -15.44
CA LEU A 310 12.76 -4.78 -15.08
C LEU A 310 12.22 -4.76 -13.65
N GLY A 311 10.94 -5.10 -13.50
CA GLY A 311 10.30 -5.36 -12.22
C GLY A 311 10.55 -6.79 -11.76
N GLU A 312 9.47 -7.53 -11.54
CA GLU A 312 9.52 -8.94 -11.19
C GLU A 312 9.93 -9.82 -12.37
N VAL A 313 10.75 -10.85 -12.12
CA VAL A 313 11.19 -11.84 -13.12
C VAL A 313 10.93 -13.22 -12.54
N LEU A 314 9.93 -13.92 -13.09
CA LEU A 314 9.48 -15.23 -12.62
C LEU A 314 9.79 -16.30 -13.66
N PRO A 315 10.66 -17.28 -13.35
CA PRO A 315 10.70 -18.53 -14.08
C PRO A 315 9.40 -19.30 -13.85
N LEU A 316 8.77 -19.78 -14.93
CA LEU A 316 7.54 -20.57 -14.87
C LEU A 316 7.81 -22.08 -14.76
N SER A 317 9.02 -22.49 -15.14
CA SER A 317 9.51 -23.86 -15.07
C SER A 317 11.04 -23.87 -15.01
N ASP A 318 11.63 -25.04 -14.82
CA ASP A 318 13.04 -25.23 -15.13
C ASP A 318 13.32 -25.00 -16.62
N CYS A 319 14.55 -24.61 -16.90
CA CYS A 319 15.00 -24.32 -18.24
C CYS A 319 15.29 -25.64 -18.98
N VAL A 320 14.89 -25.70 -20.24
CA VAL A 320 15.09 -26.88 -21.09
C VAL A 320 16.38 -26.71 -21.89
N GLN A 321 17.23 -27.72 -21.87
CA GLN A 321 18.44 -27.73 -22.69
C GLN A 321 18.07 -27.87 -24.17
N GLY A 322 18.51 -26.90 -24.97
CA GLY A 322 18.47 -26.93 -26.43
C GLY A 322 19.81 -27.32 -27.05
N ALA A 323 19.90 -27.21 -28.37
CA ALA A 323 21.13 -27.47 -29.12
C ALA A 323 22.22 -26.43 -28.79
N GLY A 324 23.49 -26.81 -28.95
CA GLY A 324 24.63 -25.88 -28.83
C GLY A 324 24.84 -25.30 -27.43
N GLY A 325 24.39 -25.97 -26.38
CA GLY A 325 24.53 -25.48 -25.00
C GLY A 325 23.59 -24.32 -24.64
N VAL A 326 22.58 -24.07 -25.48
CA VAL A 326 21.51 -23.10 -25.21
C VAL A 326 20.54 -23.69 -24.19
N TRP A 327 20.08 -22.86 -23.26
CA TRP A 327 19.06 -23.19 -22.28
C TRP A 327 17.87 -22.26 -22.48
N ASN A 328 16.69 -22.83 -22.68
CA ASN A 328 15.46 -22.09 -22.91
C ASN A 328 14.63 -22.04 -21.63
N CYS A 329 14.36 -20.85 -21.14
CA CYS A 329 13.60 -20.65 -19.91
C CYS A 329 12.26 -19.97 -20.24
N LYS A 330 11.14 -20.55 -19.79
CA LYS A 330 9.83 -19.90 -19.87
C LYS A 330 9.70 -18.90 -18.74
N LEU A 331 9.57 -17.62 -19.09
CA LEU A 331 9.59 -16.52 -18.13
C LEU A 331 8.33 -15.67 -18.23
N MET A 332 7.96 -15.12 -17.09
CA MET A 332 7.03 -14.01 -16.93
C MET A 332 7.80 -12.83 -16.33
N VAL A 333 7.74 -11.67 -16.99
CA VAL A 333 8.61 -10.53 -16.71
C VAL A 333 7.79 -9.25 -16.70
N GLN A 334 7.85 -8.49 -15.61
CA GLN A 334 7.37 -7.10 -15.62
C GLN A 334 8.43 -6.21 -16.24
N TYR A 335 8.07 -5.50 -17.30
CA TYR A 335 8.95 -4.60 -18.02
C TYR A 335 8.34 -3.19 -18.09
N ARG A 336 9.14 -2.17 -17.77
CA ARG A 336 8.77 -0.78 -17.98
C ARG A 336 9.07 -0.39 -19.42
N ASP A 337 8.02 -0.13 -20.18
CA ASP A 337 8.09 0.31 -21.57
C ASP A 337 8.01 1.85 -21.66
N PRO A 338 9.10 2.53 -22.05
CA PRO A 338 9.11 3.98 -22.21
C PRO A 338 8.16 4.47 -23.30
N PHE A 339 7.95 3.69 -24.36
CA PHE A 339 7.05 4.06 -25.45
C PHE A 339 5.60 4.08 -24.98
N MET A 340 5.17 3.02 -24.27
CA MET A 340 3.81 2.98 -23.71
C MET A 340 3.59 4.11 -22.70
N THR A 341 4.58 4.38 -21.86
CA THR A 341 4.55 5.53 -20.93
C THR A 341 4.40 6.86 -21.69
N MET A 342 5.13 7.04 -22.79
CA MET A 342 5.12 8.27 -23.60
C MET A 342 3.76 8.53 -24.26
N ILE A 343 3.05 7.49 -24.71
CA ILE A 343 1.73 7.63 -25.34
C ILE A 343 0.57 7.63 -24.32
N GLY A 344 0.87 7.73 -23.02
CA GLY A 344 -0.14 7.76 -21.96
C GLY A 344 -0.91 6.44 -21.83
N LYS A 345 -0.22 5.31 -22.01
CA LYS A 345 -0.72 3.95 -21.79
C LYS A 345 0.08 3.26 -20.69
N LYS A 346 -0.40 2.09 -20.24
CA LYS A 346 0.20 1.29 -19.16
C LYS A 346 1.68 1.07 -19.41
N GLY A 347 2.50 1.83 -18.68
CA GLY A 347 3.95 1.85 -18.85
C GLY A 347 4.63 0.59 -18.33
N ARG A 348 3.96 -0.21 -17.48
CA ARG A 348 4.43 -1.54 -17.04
C ARG A 348 3.70 -2.63 -17.81
N LEU A 349 4.44 -3.35 -18.64
CA LEU A 349 3.96 -4.47 -19.43
C LEU A 349 4.34 -5.80 -18.78
N LEU A 350 3.46 -6.79 -18.93
CA LEU A 350 3.73 -8.17 -18.55
C LEU A 350 4.19 -8.96 -19.78
N LEU A 351 5.50 -9.20 -19.89
CA LEU A 351 6.09 -9.99 -20.95
C LEU A 351 6.06 -11.47 -20.58
N GLU A 352 5.48 -12.29 -21.43
CA GLU A 352 5.49 -13.75 -21.30
C GLU A 352 6.12 -14.35 -22.56
N GLY A 353 7.16 -15.16 -22.36
CA GLY A 353 7.87 -15.76 -23.47
C GLY A 353 8.93 -16.76 -23.03
N GLU A 354 9.51 -17.42 -24.02
CA GLU A 354 10.67 -18.29 -23.83
C GLU A 354 11.93 -17.52 -24.23
N PHE A 355 12.87 -17.45 -23.30
CA PHE A 355 14.12 -16.72 -23.45
C PHE A 355 15.29 -17.69 -23.40
N SER A 356 16.20 -17.54 -24.36
CA SER A 356 17.36 -18.41 -24.51
C SER A 356 18.58 -17.79 -23.84
N PHE A 357 19.31 -18.62 -23.11
CA PHE A 357 20.54 -18.26 -22.41
C PHE A 357 21.64 -19.27 -22.72
N VAL A 358 22.89 -18.83 -22.63
CA VAL A 358 24.06 -19.70 -22.79
C VAL A 358 24.99 -19.49 -21.60
N ARG A 359 25.75 -20.54 -21.29
CA ARG A 359 26.74 -20.48 -20.22
C ARG A 359 27.90 -19.59 -20.65
N ASP A 360 28.32 -18.71 -19.75
CA ASP A 360 29.46 -17.81 -19.96
C ASP A 360 30.37 -17.86 -18.74
N GLY A 361 31.42 -18.69 -18.83
CA GLY A 361 32.26 -19.04 -17.70
C GLY A 361 31.44 -19.64 -16.54
N LYS A 362 31.44 -18.97 -15.39
CA LYS A 362 30.64 -19.35 -14.21
C LYS A 362 29.23 -18.76 -14.21
N GLY A 363 28.94 -17.81 -15.11
CA GLY A 363 27.68 -17.11 -15.20
C GLY A 363 26.84 -17.54 -16.40
N TRP A 364 25.82 -16.73 -16.67
CA TRP A 364 24.88 -16.91 -17.76
C TRP A 364 24.72 -15.60 -18.49
N ARG A 365 24.64 -15.68 -19.82
CA ARG A 365 24.35 -14.54 -20.68
C ARG A 365 23.17 -14.85 -21.61
N PRO A 366 22.48 -13.84 -22.12
CA PRO A 366 21.52 -14.03 -23.21
C PRO A 366 22.18 -14.73 -24.41
N ALA A 367 21.42 -15.61 -25.05
CA ALA A 367 21.81 -16.18 -26.33
C ALA A 367 21.64 -15.14 -27.47
N ASP A 368 22.23 -15.41 -28.63
CA ASP A 368 22.31 -14.44 -29.73
C ASP A 368 20.94 -14.07 -30.33
N ASN A 369 19.93 -14.93 -30.16
CA ASN A 369 18.55 -14.70 -30.57
C ASN A 369 17.71 -13.90 -29.56
N PHE A 370 18.29 -13.50 -28.42
CA PHE A 370 17.57 -12.81 -27.34
C PHE A 370 16.83 -11.56 -27.81
N LYS A 371 17.47 -10.73 -28.65
CA LYS A 371 16.86 -9.49 -29.18
C LYS A 371 15.53 -9.78 -29.88
N ARG A 372 15.48 -10.85 -30.69
CA ARG A 372 14.27 -11.26 -31.40
C ARG A 372 13.20 -11.73 -30.40
N GLN A 373 13.56 -12.60 -29.46
CA GLN A 373 12.65 -13.12 -28.44
C GLN A 373 12.03 -12.00 -27.60
N PHE A 374 12.87 -11.07 -27.14
CA PHE A 374 12.45 -9.93 -26.33
C PHE A 374 11.51 -8.99 -27.11
N THR A 375 11.87 -8.61 -28.34
CA THR A 375 10.99 -7.78 -29.19
C THR A 375 9.65 -8.46 -29.46
N THR A 376 9.64 -9.77 -29.74
CA THR A 376 8.38 -10.51 -29.96
C THR A 376 7.49 -10.48 -28.70
N ALA A 377 8.07 -10.72 -27.51
CA ALA A 377 7.32 -10.64 -26.26
C ALA A 377 6.83 -9.22 -25.96
N LEU A 378 7.64 -8.20 -26.24
CA LEU A 378 7.30 -6.79 -26.06
C LEU A 378 6.12 -6.38 -26.94
N VAL A 379 6.20 -6.60 -28.26
CA VAL A 379 5.15 -6.25 -29.22
C VAL A 379 3.84 -6.96 -28.88
N LYS A 380 3.89 -8.26 -28.54
CA LYS A 380 2.70 -9.01 -28.12
C LYS A 380 2.04 -8.39 -26.89
N SER A 381 2.84 -7.89 -25.95
CA SER A 381 2.34 -7.29 -24.71
C SER A 381 1.78 -5.89 -24.95
N GLN A 382 2.45 -5.08 -25.77
CA GLN A 382 1.93 -3.78 -26.24
C GLN A 382 0.57 -3.94 -26.94
N GLN A 383 0.45 -4.92 -27.85
CA GLN A 383 -0.80 -5.20 -28.55
C GLN A 383 -1.94 -5.55 -27.58
N LYS A 384 -1.69 -6.39 -26.57
CA LYS A 384 -2.69 -6.72 -25.55
C LYS A 384 -3.21 -5.49 -24.81
N VAL A 385 -2.31 -4.58 -24.42
CA VAL A 385 -2.69 -3.31 -23.77
C VAL A 385 -3.47 -2.41 -24.74
N MET A 386 -3.03 -2.28 -25.98
CA MET A 386 -3.70 -1.46 -27.00
C MET A 386 -5.10 -1.97 -27.38
N GLN A 387 -5.32 -3.28 -27.35
CA GLN A 387 -6.62 -3.91 -27.63
C GLN A 387 -7.57 -3.90 -26.43
N GLY A 388 -7.18 -3.31 -25.29
CA GLY A 388 -7.95 -3.38 -24.04
C GLY A 388 -8.10 -4.81 -23.49
N GLN A 389 -7.31 -5.76 -24.00
CA GLN A 389 -7.32 -7.17 -23.60
C GLN A 389 -6.46 -7.44 -22.36
N SER A 390 -5.72 -6.44 -21.86
CA SER A 390 -5.32 -6.46 -20.46
C SER A 390 -6.55 -6.16 -19.61
N ARG A 391 -7.25 -7.22 -19.17
CA ARG A 391 -8.32 -7.14 -18.16
C ARG A 391 -7.73 -6.69 -16.82
N GLU A 392 -7.37 -5.42 -16.73
CA GLU A 392 -6.96 -4.71 -15.52
C GLU A 392 -7.11 -3.23 -15.90
N GLN A 393 -8.35 -2.75 -15.87
CA GLN A 393 -8.58 -1.32 -15.88
C GLN A 393 -8.28 -0.79 -14.48
N ALA A 394 -7.59 0.34 -14.49
CA ALA A 394 -7.38 1.30 -13.41
C ALA A 394 -6.22 1.05 -12.44
N TRP A 395 -4.97 0.99 -12.93
CA TRP A 395 -3.77 1.34 -12.13
C TRP A 395 -2.71 2.01 -13.00
N GLU A 396 -2.90 3.31 -13.25
CA GLU A 396 -1.89 4.23 -13.79
C GLU A 396 -1.75 5.48 -12.92
#